data_AF-A0AA37GMU6-F1
#
_entry.id   AF-A0AA37GMU6-F1
#
_cell.length_a   1.000
_cell.length_b   1.000
_cell.length_c   1.000
_cell.angle_alpha   90.00
_cell.angle_beta   90.00
_cell.angle_gamma   90.00
#
_symmetry.space_group_name_H-M   'P 1'
#
loop_
_entity.id
_entity.type
_entity.pdbx_description
1 polymer ?
#
loop_
_entity_poly.entity_id
_entity_poly.type
_entity_poly.pdbx_seq_one_letter_code
_entity_poly.pdbx_strand_id
1 'polypeptide(L)'
;MFGILGARDRSDGTEEYASFDELFAALKSRMQKDGYKVVKSRTHRNKVGGTYEKGSEVVRCDLVCDRGGQPYKCTATQLKTSTKKTNCPWKAKAVNRKTLGKWILTIICSEHNHEARTPDPPTDEEDADAEGDADIVQDAPAIPEVQSSGPAPDPTTAALLAVVGVTPNTMRLTGTSSTTSKQNTGKWRSRSA
;
A
#
# COMPACT_ATOMS: atom_id res chain seq x y z
N MET A 1 14.30 53.90 -5.73
CA MET A 1 15.53 53.07 -5.76
C MET A 1 15.09 51.61 -5.74
N PHE A 2 14.91 51.01 -6.91
CA PHE A 2 14.43 49.63 -7.02
C PHE A 2 15.63 48.69 -6.83
N GLY A 3 15.75 48.13 -5.63
CA GLY A 3 16.76 47.12 -5.31
C GLY A 3 16.52 45.88 -6.15
N ILE A 4 17.47 45.60 -7.04
CA ILE A 4 17.58 44.32 -7.75
C ILE A 4 17.80 43.26 -6.67
N LEU A 5 16.74 42.50 -6.36
CA LEU A 5 16.85 41.28 -5.60
C LEU A 5 17.87 40.41 -6.33
N GLY A 6 19.04 40.25 -5.72
CA GLY A 6 20.10 39.40 -6.23
C GLY A 6 19.51 38.06 -6.61
N ALA A 7 19.65 37.70 -7.87
CA ALA A 7 19.48 36.34 -8.33
C ALA A 7 20.46 35.50 -7.52
N ARG A 8 19.98 34.90 -6.42
CA ARG A 8 20.69 33.80 -5.78
C ARG A 8 20.87 32.77 -6.87
N ASP A 9 22.12 32.63 -7.29
CA ASP A 9 22.59 31.55 -8.13
C ASP A 9 22.03 30.26 -7.53
N ARG A 10 21.03 29.68 -8.19
CA ARG A 10 20.26 28.55 -7.68
C ARG A 10 20.99 27.26 -8.06
N SER A 11 22.30 27.22 -7.86
CA SER A 11 23.12 26.01 -8.02
C SER A 11 23.04 25.10 -6.78
N ASP A 12 21.92 25.14 -6.05
CA ASP A 12 21.68 24.31 -4.87
C ASP A 12 21.12 22.95 -5.28
N GLY A 13 22.00 21.95 -5.49
CA GLY A 13 21.66 20.53 -5.43
C GLY A 13 20.56 20.03 -6.39
N THR A 14 20.37 20.73 -7.51
CA THR A 14 19.38 20.36 -8.51
C THR A 14 19.96 19.28 -9.42
N GLU A 15 19.85 18.03 -8.97
CA GLU A 15 20.30 16.86 -9.73
C GLU A 15 19.35 16.57 -10.89
N GLU A 16 19.91 16.40 -12.09
CA GLU A 16 19.19 16.07 -13.31
C GLU A 16 19.37 14.59 -13.65
N TYR A 17 18.28 13.93 -14.05
CA TYR A 17 18.24 12.50 -14.35
C TYR A 17 17.51 12.24 -15.67
N ALA A 18 17.86 11.17 -16.38
CA ALA A 18 17.22 10.83 -17.66
C ALA A 18 15.81 10.26 -17.45
N SER A 19 15.61 9.50 -16.38
CA SER A 19 14.32 8.90 -16.03
C SER A 19 13.95 9.14 -14.57
N PHE A 20 12.67 8.97 -14.26
CA PHE A 20 12.20 9.04 -12.87
C PHE A 20 12.73 7.89 -12.02
N ASP A 21 12.86 6.70 -12.59
CA ASP A 21 13.27 5.52 -11.83
C ASP A 21 14.75 5.60 -11.44
N GLU A 22 15.60 6.14 -12.32
CA GLU A 22 17.00 6.45 -12.02
C GLU A 22 17.11 7.49 -10.89
N LEU A 23 16.37 8.61 -10.99
CA LEU A 23 16.30 9.64 -9.95
C LEU A 23 15.87 9.03 -8.60
N PHE A 24 14.83 8.21 -8.64
CA PHE A 24 14.26 7.62 -7.43
C PHE A 24 15.18 6.54 -6.84
N ALA A 25 15.90 5.79 -7.66
CA ALA A 25 16.90 4.83 -7.22
C ALA A 25 18.09 5.54 -6.55
N ALA A 26 18.65 6.56 -7.19
CA ALA A 26 19.75 7.36 -6.65
C ALA A 26 19.39 8.00 -5.30
N LEU A 27 18.19 8.60 -5.23
CA LEU A 27 17.68 9.17 -3.99
C LEU A 27 17.46 8.12 -2.90
N LYS A 28 16.89 6.95 -3.24
CA LYS A 28 16.74 5.85 -2.28
C LYS A 28 18.08 5.39 -1.73
N SER A 29 19.08 5.18 -2.58
CA SER A 29 20.43 4.79 -2.16
C SER A 29 21.08 5.84 -1.26
N ARG A 30 20.92 7.13 -1.57
CA ARG A 30 21.39 8.21 -0.70
C ARG A 30 20.73 8.17 0.68
N MET A 31 19.41 8.11 0.71
CA MET A 31 18.64 8.15 1.95
C MET A 31 18.89 6.89 2.79
N GLN A 32 19.06 5.73 2.17
CA GLN A 32 19.42 4.49 2.85
C GLN A 32 20.79 4.58 3.52
N LYS A 33 21.78 5.23 2.91
CA LYS A 33 23.09 5.49 3.55
C LYS A 33 22.94 6.35 4.80
N ASP A 34 22.01 7.31 4.77
CA ASP A 34 21.66 8.15 5.90
C ASP A 34 20.71 7.44 6.91
N GLY A 35 20.31 6.19 6.64
CA GLY A 35 19.37 5.41 7.46
C GLY A 35 17.89 5.84 7.36
N TYR A 36 17.54 6.57 6.29
CA TYR A 36 16.19 7.01 6.01
C TYR A 36 15.58 6.27 4.81
N LYS A 37 14.25 6.11 4.82
CA LYS A 37 13.48 5.54 3.71
C LYS A 37 12.56 6.60 3.10
N VAL A 38 12.54 6.66 1.76
CA VAL A 38 11.71 7.58 0.98
C VAL A 38 10.67 6.81 0.18
N VAL A 39 9.46 7.36 0.10
CA VAL A 39 8.30 6.79 -0.59
C VAL A 39 7.63 7.82 -1.51
N LYS A 40 6.95 7.32 -2.56
CA LYS A 40 6.16 8.15 -3.48
C LYS A 40 4.82 8.50 -2.79
N SER A 41 4.56 9.77 -2.52
CA SER A 41 3.32 10.19 -1.84
C SER A 41 2.20 10.54 -2.82
N ARG A 42 2.54 11.27 -3.89
CA ARG A 42 1.57 11.74 -4.87
C ARG A 42 2.20 11.78 -6.24
N THR A 43 1.44 11.35 -7.25
CA THR A 43 1.85 11.41 -8.64
C THR A 43 0.91 12.34 -9.38
N HIS A 44 1.47 13.31 -10.10
CA HIS A 44 0.76 14.24 -10.96
C HIS A 44 1.00 13.86 -12.42
N ARG A 45 -0.09 13.66 -13.15
CA ARG A 45 -0.07 13.36 -14.59
C ARG A 45 -0.58 14.55 -15.37
N ASN A 46 -0.11 14.69 -16.61
CA ASN A 46 -0.61 15.71 -17.50
C ASN A 46 -2.06 15.42 -17.89
N LYS A 47 -2.88 16.46 -18.00
CA LYS A 47 -4.23 16.33 -18.58
C LYS A 47 -4.13 16.53 -20.08
N VAL A 48 -4.79 15.67 -20.85
CA VAL A 48 -4.97 15.83 -22.29
C VAL A 48 -6.42 16.22 -22.50
N GLY A 49 -6.67 17.38 -23.11
CA GLY A 49 -8.04 17.88 -23.34
C GLY A 49 -8.88 18.09 -22.07
N GLY A 50 -8.25 18.29 -20.91
CA GLY A 50 -8.95 18.48 -19.62
C GLY A 50 -9.26 17.19 -18.86
N THR A 51 -9.09 16.03 -19.49
CA THR A 51 -9.32 14.70 -18.89
C THR A 51 -7.99 13.99 -18.59
N TYR A 52 -8.00 13.09 -17.62
CA TYR A 52 -6.89 12.16 -17.37
C TYR A 52 -7.11 10.91 -18.21
N GLU A 53 -6.32 10.74 -19.25
CA GLU A 53 -6.39 9.54 -20.08
C GLU A 53 -5.47 8.44 -19.51
N LYS A 54 -5.84 7.18 -19.75
CA LYS A 54 -5.02 6.02 -19.37
C LYS A 54 -3.79 6.00 -20.28
N GLY A 55 -2.68 6.55 -19.79
CA GLY A 55 -1.46 6.76 -20.57
C GLY A 55 -0.89 8.17 -20.44
N SER A 56 -1.61 9.09 -19.78
CA SER A 56 -1.10 10.42 -19.47
C SER A 56 0.27 10.37 -18.79
N GLU A 57 1.23 11.07 -19.40
CA GLU A 57 2.60 11.20 -18.92
C GLU A 57 2.65 11.79 -17.51
N VAL A 58 3.52 11.22 -16.66
CA VAL A 58 3.77 11.73 -15.31
C VAL A 58 4.65 12.98 -15.41
N VAL A 59 4.16 14.10 -14.88
CA VAL A 59 4.87 15.39 -14.92
C VAL A 59 5.54 15.74 -13.59
N ARG A 60 5.06 15.19 -12.48
CA ARG A 60 5.63 15.43 -11.15
C ARG A 60 5.31 14.28 -10.21
N CYS A 61 6.25 13.94 -9.34
CA CYS A 61 6.07 13.05 -8.21
C CYS A 61 6.47 13.78 -6.92
N ASP A 62 5.59 13.80 -5.93
CA ASP A 62 5.91 14.25 -4.58
C ASP A 62 6.46 13.07 -3.77
N LEU A 63 7.60 13.28 -3.13
CA LEU A 63 8.36 12.29 -2.37
C LEU A 63 8.39 12.69 -0.90
N VAL A 64 8.21 11.72 -0.02
CA VAL A 64 8.18 11.93 1.44
C VAL A 64 8.96 10.84 2.15
N CYS A 65 9.36 11.09 3.39
CA CYS A 65 9.92 10.04 4.23
C CYS A 65 8.83 9.01 4.58
N ASP A 66 9.21 7.75 4.81
CA ASP A 66 8.32 6.66 5.24
C ASP A 66 7.54 7.00 6.54
N ARG A 67 8.21 7.67 7.48
CA ARG A 67 7.61 8.20 8.71
C ARG A 67 6.79 9.49 8.49
N GLY A 68 6.69 9.95 7.25
CA GLY A 68 5.91 11.11 6.84
C GLY A 68 4.40 10.84 6.82
N GLY A 69 3.64 11.94 6.79
CA GLY A 69 2.18 11.92 6.79
C GLY A 69 1.58 11.87 8.19
N GLN A 70 0.27 12.09 8.26
CA GLN A 70 -0.42 12.20 9.54
C GLN A 70 -0.50 10.84 10.24
N PRO A 71 -0.23 10.78 11.56
CA PRO A 71 -0.49 9.58 12.33
C PRO A 71 -1.98 9.27 12.33
N TYR A 72 -2.34 8.05 11.91
CA TYR A 72 -3.68 7.54 12.04
C TYR A 72 -3.98 7.28 13.52
N LYS A 73 -5.07 7.87 14.02
CA LYS A 73 -5.62 7.60 15.35
C LYS A 73 -6.82 6.67 15.20
N CYS A 74 -6.69 5.43 15.65
CA CYS A 74 -7.82 4.51 15.69
C CYS A 74 -8.84 4.98 16.74
N THR A 75 -10.12 5.02 16.37
CA THR A 75 -11.24 5.33 17.26
C THR A 75 -11.90 4.09 17.85
N ALA A 76 -11.45 2.89 17.47
CA ALA A 76 -12.02 1.63 17.94
C ALA A 76 -11.60 1.30 19.37
N THR A 77 -12.55 0.83 20.17
CA THR A 77 -12.37 0.59 21.60
C THR A 77 -11.57 -0.68 21.91
N GLN A 78 -11.52 -1.65 20.96
CA GLN A 78 -10.99 -3.00 21.24
C GLN A 78 -9.59 -3.27 20.68
N LEU A 79 -9.18 -2.61 19.58
CA LEU A 79 -7.85 -2.79 18.97
C LEU A 79 -7.21 -1.43 18.72
N LYS A 80 -6.25 -1.07 19.57
CA LYS A 80 -5.43 0.13 19.39
C LYS A 80 -4.29 -0.17 18.42
N THR A 81 -4.55 -0.06 17.13
CA THR A 81 -3.47 -0.03 16.14
C THR A 81 -2.89 1.39 16.11
N SER A 82 -1.58 1.52 16.35
CA SER A 82 -0.85 2.77 16.17
C SER A 82 -0.04 2.69 14.89
N THR A 83 0.04 3.80 14.14
CA THR A 83 0.91 3.86 12.97
C THR A 83 2.32 4.30 13.37
N LYS A 84 3.31 3.86 12.60
CA LYS A 84 4.70 4.28 12.72
C LYS A 84 4.96 5.71 12.22
N LYS A 85 3.96 6.40 11.64
CA LYS A 85 4.11 7.76 11.08
C LYS A 85 4.30 8.79 12.19
N THR A 86 5.34 9.61 12.08
CA THR A 86 5.71 10.69 13.01
C THR A 86 5.40 12.08 12.46
N ASN A 87 4.75 12.16 11.29
CA ASN A 87 4.59 13.41 10.54
C ASN A 87 5.93 14.09 10.22
N CYS A 88 6.91 13.28 9.78
CA CYS A 88 8.24 13.77 9.39
C CYS A 88 8.15 14.92 8.37
N PRO A 89 8.88 16.04 8.57
CA PRO A 89 8.81 17.22 7.71
C PRO A 89 9.57 17.05 6.39
N TRP A 90 10.49 16.09 6.30
CA TRP A 90 11.24 15.79 5.08
C TRP A 90 10.34 15.57 3.87
N LYS A 91 10.58 16.35 2.83
CA LYS A 91 9.81 16.33 1.57
C LYS A 91 10.70 16.72 0.40
N ALA A 92 10.48 16.06 -0.73
CA ALA A 92 11.11 16.40 -1.99
C ALA A 92 10.09 16.35 -3.14
N LYS A 93 10.44 16.98 -4.26
CA LYS A 93 9.65 16.97 -5.50
C LYS A 93 10.55 16.49 -6.63
N ALA A 94 10.08 15.55 -7.42
CA ALA A 94 10.65 15.20 -8.69
C ALA A 94 9.76 15.77 -9.79
N VAL A 95 10.29 16.62 -10.67
CA VAL A 95 9.53 17.26 -11.74
C VAL A 95 10.17 16.91 -13.07
N ASN A 96 9.36 16.44 -14.02
CA ASN A 96 9.80 16.29 -15.41
C ASN A 96 9.75 17.66 -16.09
N ARG A 97 10.93 18.19 -16.46
CA ARG A 97 11.01 19.37 -17.31
C ARG A 97 10.98 18.94 -18.76
N LYS A 98 9.78 19.02 -19.37
CA LYS A 98 9.55 18.69 -20.78
C LYS A 98 10.47 19.44 -21.75
N THR A 99 10.85 20.67 -21.43
CA THR A 99 11.76 21.47 -22.27
C THR A 99 13.18 20.90 -22.34
N LEU A 100 13.62 20.20 -21.29
CA LEU A 100 14.95 19.58 -21.22
C LEU A 100 14.90 18.07 -21.44
N GLY A 101 13.71 17.47 -21.38
CA GLY A 101 13.54 16.00 -21.39
C GLY A 101 14.15 15.32 -20.17
N LYS A 102 14.37 16.05 -19.07
CA LYS A 102 15.05 15.56 -17.87
C LYS A 102 14.18 15.67 -16.63
N TRP A 103 14.43 14.78 -15.69
CA TRP A 103 13.86 14.77 -14.36
C TRP A 103 14.73 15.56 -13.40
N ILE A 104 14.10 16.45 -12.65
CA ILE A 104 14.78 17.32 -11.71
C ILE A 104 14.30 17.01 -10.30
N LEU A 105 15.24 16.70 -9.42
CA LEU A 105 14.97 16.55 -8.00
C LEU A 105 15.12 17.89 -7.28
N THR A 106 14.17 18.23 -6.42
CA THR A 106 14.26 19.39 -5.52
C THR A 106 13.84 18.98 -4.12
N ILE A 107 14.78 19.06 -3.18
CA ILE A 107 14.51 18.84 -1.76
C ILE A 107 13.87 20.11 -1.20
N ILE A 108 12.66 20.00 -0.64
CA ILE A 108 11.94 21.12 -0.03
C ILE A 108 12.42 21.30 1.42
N CYS A 109 12.54 20.20 2.14
CA CYS A 109 12.97 20.15 3.53
C CYS A 109 13.83 18.89 3.70
N SER A 110 15.05 19.06 4.19
CA SER A 110 16.02 17.99 4.45
C SER A 110 16.01 17.51 5.90
N GLU A 111 15.23 18.13 6.77
CA GLU A 111 15.19 17.81 8.20
C GLU A 111 14.27 16.61 8.48
N HIS A 112 14.71 15.77 9.43
CA HIS A 112 13.94 14.63 9.92
C HIS A 112 13.64 14.81 11.41
N ASN A 113 12.43 14.46 11.83
CA ASN A 113 12.02 14.52 13.24
C ASN A 113 12.11 13.15 13.95
N HIS A 114 12.82 12.20 13.35
CA HIS A 114 12.98 10.86 13.86
C HIS A 114 14.39 10.36 13.58
N GLU A 115 14.82 9.38 14.37
CA GLU A 115 16.12 8.74 14.20
C GLU A 115 16.23 7.99 12.86
N ALA A 116 17.46 7.96 12.36
CA ALA A 116 17.83 7.10 11.25
C ALA A 116 17.63 5.64 11.68
N ARG A 117 16.86 4.87 10.91
CA ARG A 117 16.78 3.43 11.13
C ARG A 117 18.12 2.85 10.72
N THR A 118 18.75 2.05 11.59
CA THR A 118 19.86 1.19 11.18
C THR A 118 19.42 0.44 9.92
N PRO A 119 20.21 0.43 8.83
CA PRO A 119 19.88 -0.40 7.67
C PRO A 119 19.90 -1.84 8.15
N ASP A 120 18.71 -2.40 8.40
CA ASP A 120 18.55 -3.85 8.51
C ASP A 120 19.13 -4.45 7.22
N PRO A 121 19.92 -5.54 7.33
CA PRO A 121 20.51 -6.18 6.16
C PRO A 121 19.41 -6.44 5.14
N PRO A 122 19.72 -6.36 3.82
CA PRO A 122 18.73 -6.58 2.79
C PRO A 122 18.15 -7.98 3.02
N THR A 123 16.95 -8.04 3.59
CA THR A 123 16.11 -9.22 3.52
C THR A 123 15.72 -9.30 2.07
N ASP A 124 16.44 -10.15 1.35
CA ASP A 124 16.05 -10.92 0.18
C ASP A 124 14.64 -11.49 0.38
N GLU A 125 13.63 -10.62 0.36
CA GLU A 125 12.29 -10.98 -0.04
C GLU A 125 12.36 -11.14 -1.55
N GLU A 126 12.86 -12.30 -2.00
CA GLU A 126 12.66 -12.77 -3.36
C GLU A 126 11.17 -12.68 -3.67
N ASP A 127 10.86 -12.16 -4.86
CA ASP A 127 9.55 -12.18 -5.48
C ASP A 127 8.95 -13.60 -5.40
N ALA A 128 8.14 -13.87 -4.37
CA ALA A 128 7.20 -14.96 -4.38
C ALA A 128 5.95 -14.52 -5.15
N ASP A 129 6.13 -14.21 -6.44
CA ASP A 129 5.10 -14.41 -7.44
C ASP A 129 4.89 -15.93 -7.56
N ALA A 130 4.09 -16.48 -6.64
CA ALA A 130 3.51 -17.79 -6.81
C ALA A 130 2.42 -17.70 -7.89
N GLU A 131 2.88 -17.68 -9.14
CA GLU A 131 2.11 -18.14 -10.29
C GLU A 131 1.83 -19.64 -10.10
N GLY A 132 0.75 -19.94 -9.39
CA GLY A 132 0.07 -21.23 -9.37
C GLY A 132 -1.41 -20.90 -9.26
N ASP A 133 -2.23 -21.18 -10.26
CA ASP A 133 -2.63 -22.55 -10.50
C ASP A 133 -3.21 -22.66 -11.92
N ALA A 134 -2.66 -23.59 -12.68
CA ALA A 134 -3.24 -24.05 -13.92
C ALA A 134 -4.47 -24.90 -13.58
N ASP A 135 -5.63 -24.61 -14.17
CA ASP A 135 -6.64 -25.66 -14.33
C ASP A 135 -6.98 -25.80 -15.82
N ILE A 136 -6.34 -26.84 -16.37
CA ILE A 136 -6.61 -27.49 -17.63
C ILE A 136 -7.90 -28.28 -17.48
N VAL A 137 -8.84 -27.97 -18.36
CA VAL A 137 -10.04 -28.76 -18.68
C VAL A 137 -9.73 -30.26 -18.65
N GLN A 138 -10.40 -31.02 -17.77
CA GLN A 138 -10.72 -32.42 -18.00
C GLN A 138 -11.91 -32.90 -17.15
N ASP A 139 -13.02 -33.07 -17.87
CA ASP A 139 -14.09 -34.07 -17.73
C ASP A 139 -13.99 -35.07 -16.56
N ALA A 140 -15.02 -35.08 -15.71
CA ALA A 140 -15.23 -36.13 -14.70
C ALA A 140 -16.67 -36.65 -14.77
N PRO A 141 -16.89 -37.91 -15.15
CA PRO A 141 -18.07 -38.67 -14.78
C PRO A 141 -17.79 -39.57 -13.55
N ALA A 142 -18.81 -39.65 -12.69
CA ALA A 142 -19.09 -40.70 -11.71
C ALA A 142 -18.14 -40.93 -10.52
N ILE A 143 -18.65 -40.62 -9.32
CA ILE A 143 -18.14 -41.00 -7.99
C ILE A 143 -18.52 -42.46 -7.70
N PRO A 144 -17.64 -43.25 -7.06
CA PRO A 144 -18.11 -44.17 -6.02
C PRO A 144 -17.45 -43.90 -4.66
N GLU A 145 -18.27 -44.08 -3.62
CA GLU A 145 -18.02 -43.86 -2.20
C GLU A 145 -16.90 -44.76 -1.65
N VAL A 146 -15.97 -44.20 -0.86
CA VAL A 146 -15.17 -44.99 0.10
C VAL A 146 -15.05 -44.24 1.43
N GLN A 147 -15.44 -44.98 2.47
CA GLN A 147 -15.53 -44.63 3.88
C GLN A 147 -14.13 -44.35 4.47
N SER A 148 -13.98 -43.23 5.18
CA SER A 148 -12.81 -42.98 6.04
C SER A 148 -13.26 -42.88 7.49
N SER A 149 -13.12 -43.99 8.21
CA SER A 149 -13.30 -44.12 9.66
C SER A 149 -12.27 -43.28 10.42
N GLY A 150 -12.71 -42.20 11.07
CA GLY A 150 -11.89 -41.43 12.02
C GLY A 150 -11.79 -42.14 13.39
N PRO A 151 -10.71 -41.92 14.16
CA PRO A 151 -10.51 -42.59 15.45
C PRO A 151 -11.51 -42.09 16.49
N ALA A 152 -12.18 -43.02 17.17
CA ALA A 152 -13.07 -42.73 18.28
C ALA A 152 -12.26 -42.20 19.49
N PRO A 153 -12.79 -41.21 20.24
CA PRO A 153 -12.13 -40.73 21.45
C PRO A 153 -12.10 -41.81 22.54
N ASP A 154 -11.02 -41.82 23.31
CA ASP A 154 -10.78 -42.68 24.47
C ASP A 154 -11.92 -42.59 25.51
N PRO A 155 -12.20 -43.68 26.26
CA PRO A 155 -13.38 -43.79 27.12
C PRO A 155 -13.39 -42.76 28.27
N THR A 156 -12.23 -42.24 28.66
CA THR A 156 -12.10 -41.17 29.66
C THR A 156 -12.62 -39.85 29.12
N THR A 157 -12.34 -39.53 27.86
CA THR A 157 -12.85 -38.33 27.19
C THR A 157 -14.36 -38.41 26.94
N ALA A 158 -14.89 -39.59 26.63
CA ALA A 158 -16.33 -39.81 26.46
C ALA A 158 -17.13 -39.59 27.76
N ALA A 159 -16.59 -40.01 28.91
CA ALA A 159 -17.23 -39.81 30.21
C ALA A 159 -17.26 -38.34 30.63
N LEU A 160 -16.20 -37.58 30.33
CA LEU A 160 -16.14 -36.14 30.59
C LEU A 160 -17.21 -35.38 29.80
N LEU A 161 -17.40 -35.71 28.51
CA LEU A 161 -18.41 -35.08 27.66
C LEU A 161 -19.86 -35.36 28.11
N ALA A 162 -20.13 -36.54 28.68
CA ALA A 162 -21.43 -36.88 29.24
C ALA A 162 -21.77 -36.07 30.49
N VAL A 163 -20.77 -35.71 31.31
CA VAL A 163 -20.97 -34.90 32.54
C VAL A 163 -21.26 -33.43 32.21
N VAL A 164 -20.72 -32.89 31.13
CA VAL A 164 -21.01 -31.50 30.69
C VAL A 164 -22.25 -31.37 29.79
N GLY A 165 -22.98 -32.47 29.55
CA GLY A 165 -24.23 -32.44 28.76
C GLY A 165 -24.03 -32.06 27.28
N VAL A 166 -22.81 -32.19 26.75
CA VAL A 166 -22.50 -31.87 25.36
C VAL A 166 -22.67 -33.12 24.52
N THR A 167 -23.81 -33.24 23.84
CA THR A 167 -24.01 -34.25 22.80
C THR A 167 -23.44 -33.72 21.47
N PRO A 168 -22.63 -34.51 20.72
CA PRO A 168 -22.15 -34.11 19.41
C PRO A 168 -23.28 -34.29 18.39
N ASN A 169 -24.16 -33.29 18.29
CA ASN A 169 -25.21 -33.29 17.27
C ASN A 169 -24.62 -32.81 15.94
N THR A 170 -24.58 -33.71 14.95
CA THR A 170 -24.18 -33.41 13.58
C THR A 170 -25.24 -32.49 12.93
N MET A 171 -24.98 -31.18 12.90
CA MET A 171 -25.88 -30.23 12.25
C MET A 171 -25.65 -30.25 10.73
N ARG A 172 -26.53 -30.94 10.00
CA ARG A 172 -26.76 -30.69 8.56
C ARG A 172 -27.67 -29.47 8.41
N LEU A 173 -27.12 -28.35 7.97
CA LEU A 173 -27.90 -27.17 7.61
C LEU A 173 -28.23 -27.22 6.10
N THR A 174 -29.43 -27.70 5.77
CA THR A 174 -30.07 -27.38 4.49
C THR A 174 -30.95 -26.14 4.69
N GLY A 175 -30.65 -25.05 4.00
CA GLY A 175 -31.44 -23.83 4.05
C GLY A 175 -31.29 -23.02 2.76
N THR A 176 -32.23 -23.20 1.85
CA THR A 176 -32.45 -22.31 0.70
C THR A 176 -33.03 -20.98 1.19
N SER A 177 -32.38 -19.85 0.90
CA SER A 177 -33.02 -18.53 1.04
C SER A 177 -32.49 -17.54 -0.01
N SER A 178 -33.31 -17.35 -1.04
CA SER A 178 -33.36 -16.15 -1.88
C SER A 178 -33.75 -14.93 -1.03
N THR A 179 -33.13 -13.75 -1.24
CA THR A 179 -33.75 -12.39 -1.22
C THR A 179 -32.73 -11.25 -1.36
N THR A 180 -32.84 -10.55 -2.50
CA THR A 180 -32.80 -9.08 -2.72
C THR A 180 -31.54 -8.24 -2.52
N SER A 181 -31.00 -7.85 -3.68
CA SER A 181 -30.21 -6.64 -3.96
C SER A 181 -30.97 -5.36 -3.60
N LYS A 182 -30.36 -4.49 -2.77
CA LYS A 182 -30.76 -3.07 -2.65
C LYS A 182 -29.69 -2.21 -3.31
N GLN A 183 -30.07 -1.61 -4.44
CA GLN A 183 -29.36 -0.51 -5.07
C GLN A 183 -29.49 0.74 -4.19
N ASN A 184 -28.37 1.35 -3.81
CA ASN A 184 -28.36 2.63 -3.10
C ASN A 184 -27.96 3.74 -4.08
N THR A 185 -28.92 4.55 -4.50
CA THR A 185 -28.72 5.71 -5.36
C THR A 185 -28.31 6.92 -4.51
N GLY A 186 -26.99 7.09 -4.33
CA GLY A 186 -26.41 8.28 -3.69
C GLY A 186 -26.47 9.51 -4.58
N LYS A 187 -27.47 10.38 -4.36
CA LYS A 187 -27.62 11.70 -4.99
C LYS A 187 -26.63 12.69 -4.38
N TRP A 188 -25.59 13.07 -5.14
CA TRP A 188 -24.63 14.10 -4.75
C TRP A 188 -25.25 15.50 -4.90
N ARG A 189 -25.35 16.24 -3.79
CA ARG A 189 -25.71 17.67 -3.79
C ARG A 189 -24.45 18.51 -3.93
N SER A 190 -24.32 19.19 -5.06
CA SER A 190 -23.38 20.28 -5.31
C SER A 190 -23.75 21.50 -4.46
N ARG A 191 -22.77 22.05 -3.71
CA ARG A 191 -22.83 23.40 -3.15
C ARG A 191 -21.98 24.30 -4.05
N SER A 192 -22.62 25.26 -4.70
CA SER A 192 -21.94 26.40 -5.32
C SER A 192 -21.85 27.52 -4.29
N ALA A 193 -20.72 28.24 -4.29
CA ALA A 193 -20.59 29.60 -3.79
C ALA A 193 -20.59 30.54 -5.01
#